data_AF-A0A6L8GDE9-F1
#
_entry.id   AF-A0A6L8GDE9-F1
#
_cell.length_a   1.000
_cell.length_b   1.000
_cell.length_c   1.000
_cell.angle_alpha   90.00
_cell.angle_beta   90.00
_cell.angle_gamma   90.00
#
_symmetry.space_group_name_H-M   'P 1'
#
loop_
_entity.id
_entity.type
_entity.pdbx_description
1 polymer ?
#
loop_
_entity_poly.entity_id
_entity_poly.type
_entity_poly.pdbx_seq_one_letter_code
_entity_poly.pdbx_strand_id
1 'polypeptide(L)'
;MRELPGMGSSAPPGDIRSSLGIARQAEPGRTDMIDAKGIAAWPGKEIDGEFHSALRHMLDVGAVADRLIGKRPVTGSASWDQAVVLLIVLHDLGKFSESFRDQITGVAARAEYHSQLSFVLLQRHDSLLGKRVGGSPGARRSLCASVAGHHGGPPKLDDGRGILERRWMTAIGERAVEAAADVIASVGTLFRQASLEGLSASDAKALSWKVSGLTVQADWIGSNTEWFGCQAPGIPMIGHWTRLVLTGSVRTPCRLFRVGSTGWPFVLRHHPRSGSRTR
;
A
#
# COMPACT_ATOMS: atom_id res chain seq x y z
N MET A 1 -27.15 -11.57 -49.53
CA MET A 1 -27.05 -11.82 -48.09
C MET A 1 -25.74 -12.55 -47.82
N ARG A 2 -24.79 -11.90 -47.15
CA ARG A 2 -23.52 -12.50 -46.71
C ARG A 2 -23.70 -12.94 -45.26
N GLU A 3 -23.44 -14.20 -44.96
CA GLU A 3 -23.34 -14.70 -43.59
C GLU A 3 -21.91 -14.51 -43.06
N LEU A 4 -21.80 -14.00 -41.84
CA LEU A 4 -20.55 -13.82 -41.10
C LEU A 4 -20.29 -15.07 -40.23
N PRO A 5 -19.06 -15.60 -40.14
CA PRO A 5 -18.75 -16.66 -39.18
C PRO A 5 -18.54 -16.09 -37.78
N GLY A 6 -19.09 -16.80 -36.79
CA GLY A 6 -19.18 -16.41 -35.39
C GLY A 6 -17.85 -16.31 -34.64
N MET A 7 -17.78 -15.28 -33.80
CA MET A 7 -16.85 -15.21 -32.67
C MET A 7 -17.32 -16.16 -31.58
N GLY A 8 -16.50 -17.17 -31.29
CA GLY A 8 -16.69 -18.07 -30.16
C GLY A 8 -15.34 -18.57 -29.65
N SER A 9 -14.73 -17.84 -28.72
CA SER A 9 -13.73 -18.39 -27.80
C SER A 9 -13.69 -17.55 -26.53
N SER A 10 -14.51 -17.93 -25.56
CA SER A 10 -14.42 -17.48 -24.17
C SER A 10 -13.11 -17.98 -23.56
N ALA A 11 -12.19 -17.06 -23.25
CA ALA A 11 -11.02 -17.38 -22.44
C ALA A 11 -11.47 -17.79 -21.02
N PRO A 12 -10.81 -18.77 -20.38
CA PRO A 12 -11.20 -19.26 -19.06
C PRO A 12 -10.84 -18.24 -17.97
N PRO A 13 -11.48 -18.31 -16.78
CA PRO A 13 -11.21 -17.41 -15.67
C PRO A 13 -9.76 -17.52 -15.20
N GLY A 14 -9.16 -16.37 -14.88
CA GLY A 14 -7.73 -16.19 -14.58
C GLY A 14 -7.13 -17.18 -13.57
N ASP A 15 -5.98 -17.69 -13.95
CA ASP A 15 -5.16 -18.67 -13.22
C ASP A 15 -4.58 -18.05 -11.93
N ILE A 16 -4.71 -18.76 -10.81
CA ILE A 16 -4.22 -18.41 -9.46
C ILE A 16 -2.68 -18.30 -9.40
N ARG A 17 -1.98 -18.54 -10.52
CA ARG A 17 -0.52 -18.58 -10.63
C ARG A 17 0.18 -17.22 -10.50
N SER A 18 -0.50 -16.08 -10.63
CA SER A 18 0.14 -14.76 -10.49
C SER A 18 0.63 -14.49 -9.06
N SER A 19 -0.18 -14.80 -8.04
CA SER A 19 0.21 -14.64 -6.62
C SER A 19 1.27 -15.64 -6.16
N LEU A 20 1.41 -16.79 -6.85
CA LEU A 20 2.45 -17.80 -6.58
C LEU A 20 3.83 -17.44 -7.15
N GLY A 21 3.90 -16.51 -8.11
CA GLY A 21 5.16 -16.11 -8.75
C GLY A 21 6.09 -15.30 -7.84
N ILE A 22 5.54 -14.50 -6.93
CA ILE A 22 6.29 -13.57 -6.05
C ILE A 22 6.97 -14.34 -4.91
N ALA A 23 6.26 -15.30 -4.33
CA ALA A 23 6.72 -16.01 -3.15
C ALA A 23 7.74 -17.13 -3.43
N ARG A 24 7.83 -17.63 -4.66
CA ARG A 24 8.87 -18.59 -5.07
C ARG A 24 10.24 -17.95 -5.34
N GLN A 25 10.35 -16.62 -5.24
CA GLN A 25 11.56 -15.87 -5.63
C GLN A 25 12.27 -15.17 -4.46
N ALA A 26 11.82 -15.39 -3.21
CA ALA A 26 12.49 -14.87 -2.02
C ALA A 26 13.68 -15.79 -1.65
N GLU A 27 14.89 -15.37 -2.01
CA GLU A 27 16.13 -16.08 -1.62
C GLU A 27 16.49 -15.82 -0.13
N PRO A 28 16.93 -16.84 0.63
CA PRO A 28 17.19 -16.76 2.08
C PRO A 28 18.22 -15.73 2.55
N GLY A 29 19.07 -15.18 1.66
CA GLY A 29 20.09 -14.17 2.03
C GLY A 29 19.63 -12.72 1.88
N ARG A 30 18.44 -12.46 1.32
CA ARG A 30 17.93 -11.10 1.05
C ARG A 30 16.95 -10.61 2.12
N THR A 31 16.46 -11.52 2.98
CA THR A 31 15.68 -11.27 4.20
C THR A 31 16.33 -10.26 5.13
N ASP A 32 17.64 -10.31 5.27
CA ASP A 32 18.38 -9.55 6.29
C ASP A 32 18.62 -8.10 5.85
N MET A 33 18.57 -7.81 4.55
CA MET A 33 18.85 -6.47 4.01
C MET A 33 17.75 -5.44 4.33
N ILE A 34 16.49 -5.88 4.51
CA ILE A 34 15.39 -4.96 4.81
C ILE A 34 15.46 -4.50 6.27
N ASP A 35 15.93 -5.34 7.20
CA ASP A 35 16.06 -4.96 8.62
C ASP A 35 17.42 -4.30 8.94
N ALA A 36 18.47 -4.57 8.16
CA ALA A 36 19.84 -4.06 8.39
C ALA A 36 19.97 -2.53 8.43
N LYS A 37 18.99 -1.80 7.87
CA LYS A 37 19.00 -0.32 7.81
C LYS A 37 18.15 0.36 8.88
N GLY A 38 17.63 -0.40 9.85
CA GLY A 38 16.82 0.14 10.95
C GLY A 38 15.43 0.66 10.53
N ILE A 39 15.03 0.50 9.26
CA ILE A 39 13.72 0.94 8.74
C ILE A 39 12.54 0.19 9.42
N ALA A 40 12.78 -1.02 9.93
CA ALA A 40 11.78 -1.79 10.68
C ALA A 40 11.47 -1.22 12.08
N ALA A 41 12.36 -0.39 12.63
CA ALA A 41 12.19 0.20 13.97
C ALA A 41 11.33 1.46 13.96
N TRP A 42 10.93 1.96 12.78
CA TRP A 42 10.09 3.15 12.68
C TRP A 42 8.65 2.82 13.13
N PRO A 43 8.12 3.56 14.12
CA PRO A 43 6.80 3.27 14.68
C PRO A 43 5.71 3.61 13.67
N GLY A 44 4.70 2.75 13.55
CA GLY A 44 3.55 2.95 12.65
C GLY A 44 2.25 3.15 13.41
N LYS A 45 2.02 2.33 14.43
CA LYS A 45 0.84 2.38 15.32
C LYS A 45 1.17 1.72 16.64
N GLU A 46 0.65 2.26 17.73
CA GLU A 46 0.65 1.60 19.05
C GLU A 46 -0.64 0.79 19.21
N ILE A 47 -0.53 -0.47 19.62
CA ILE A 47 -1.63 -1.38 19.90
C ILE A 47 -1.33 -2.03 21.25
N ASP A 48 -2.13 -1.73 22.27
CA ASP A 48 -2.02 -2.29 23.62
C ASP A 48 -0.60 -2.23 24.23
N GLY A 49 0.14 -1.15 23.95
CA GLY A 49 1.52 -0.94 24.44
C GLY A 49 2.62 -1.56 23.57
N GLU A 50 2.28 -2.21 22.45
CA GLU A 50 3.22 -2.71 21.46
C GLU A 50 3.17 -1.88 20.16
N PHE A 51 4.33 -1.64 19.54
CA PHE A 51 4.40 -0.91 18.26
C PHE A 51 4.33 -1.85 17.07
N HIS A 52 3.28 -1.70 16.27
CA HIS A 52 3.26 -2.17 14.89
C HIS A 52 4.06 -1.20 14.03
N SER A 53 5.17 -1.66 13.44
CA SER A 53 6.05 -0.76 12.67
C SER A 53 5.36 -0.25 11.40
N ALA A 54 5.74 0.96 10.97
CA ALA A 54 5.18 1.58 9.78
C ALA A 54 5.35 0.68 8.55
N LEU A 55 6.52 0.06 8.41
CA LEU A 55 6.81 -0.83 7.29
C LEU A 55 5.99 -2.13 7.31
N ARG A 56 5.70 -2.68 8.50
CA ARG A 56 4.84 -3.87 8.60
C ARG A 56 3.42 -3.53 8.14
N HIS A 57 2.86 -2.43 8.63
CA HIS A 57 1.54 -1.93 8.17
C HIS A 57 1.51 -1.76 6.65
N MET A 58 2.51 -1.08 6.09
CA MET A 58 2.66 -0.89 4.65
C MET A 58 2.65 -2.21 3.86
N LEU A 59 3.33 -3.25 4.37
CA LEU A 59 3.34 -4.58 3.77
C LEU A 59 2.02 -5.33 3.94
N ASP A 60 1.34 -5.17 5.08
CA ASP A 60 -0.01 -5.73 5.32
C ASP A 60 -1.00 -5.20 4.28
N VAL A 61 -1.02 -3.87 4.11
CA VAL A 61 -1.85 -3.17 3.12
C VAL A 61 -1.50 -3.61 1.70
N GLY A 62 -0.21 -3.71 1.37
CA GLY A 62 0.23 -4.23 0.08
C GLY A 62 -0.21 -5.66 -0.20
N ALA A 63 -0.18 -6.54 0.81
CA ALA A 63 -0.59 -7.92 0.64
C ALA A 63 -2.11 -8.02 0.43
N VAL A 64 -2.89 -7.18 1.12
CA VAL A 64 -4.33 -7.04 0.85
C VAL A 64 -4.56 -6.57 -0.58
N ALA A 65 -3.84 -5.53 -1.04
CA ALA A 65 -3.98 -5.01 -2.38
C ALA A 65 -3.64 -6.06 -3.47
N ASP A 66 -2.55 -6.81 -3.29
CA ASP A 66 -2.17 -7.92 -4.19
C ASP A 66 -3.29 -8.96 -4.29
N ARG A 67 -3.87 -9.36 -3.16
CA ARG A 67 -4.98 -10.32 -3.12
C ARG A 67 -6.26 -9.79 -3.78
N LEU A 68 -6.58 -8.51 -3.61
CA LEU A 68 -7.73 -7.88 -4.24
C LEU A 68 -7.55 -7.79 -5.76
N ILE A 69 -6.38 -7.35 -6.21
CA ILE A 69 -6.01 -7.28 -7.64
C ILE A 69 -6.01 -8.67 -8.28
N GLY A 70 -5.49 -9.69 -7.59
CA GLY A 70 -5.49 -11.08 -8.08
C GLY A 70 -6.90 -11.62 -8.36
N LYS A 71 -7.93 -11.11 -7.66
CA LYS A 71 -9.34 -11.43 -7.94
C LYS A 71 -9.94 -10.57 -9.04
N ARG A 72 -9.53 -9.31 -9.11
CA ARG A 72 -10.03 -8.34 -10.08
C ARG A 72 -8.92 -7.37 -10.48
N PRO A 73 -8.23 -7.63 -11.61
CA PRO A 73 -7.21 -6.75 -12.15
C PRO A 73 -7.72 -5.31 -12.30
N VAL A 74 -6.89 -4.33 -11.97
CA VAL A 74 -7.28 -2.90 -12.00
C VAL A 74 -6.85 -2.25 -13.31
N THR A 75 -5.70 -2.66 -13.84
CA THR A 75 -5.07 -2.06 -15.01
C THR A 75 -5.23 -2.92 -16.28
N GLY A 76 -5.45 -4.23 -16.13
CA GLY A 76 -5.49 -5.17 -17.24
C GLY A 76 -4.11 -5.62 -17.73
N SER A 77 -3.03 -5.16 -17.09
CA SER A 77 -1.65 -5.57 -17.35
C SER A 77 -1.01 -6.05 -16.05
N ALA A 78 -0.44 -7.25 -16.05
CA ALA A 78 0.17 -7.84 -14.86
C ALA A 78 1.33 -6.99 -14.32
N SER A 79 2.13 -6.37 -15.20
CA SER A 79 3.26 -5.54 -14.80
C SER A 79 2.80 -4.21 -14.19
N TRP A 80 1.76 -3.60 -14.76
CA TRP A 80 1.15 -2.37 -14.24
C TRP A 80 0.46 -2.62 -12.90
N ASP A 81 -0.26 -3.74 -12.78
CA ASP A 81 -0.89 -4.16 -11.53
C ASP A 81 0.16 -4.38 -10.42
N GLN A 82 1.29 -5.03 -10.72
CA GLN A 82 2.40 -5.18 -9.76
C GLN A 82 3.03 -3.84 -9.37
N ALA A 83 3.15 -2.88 -10.30
CA ALA A 83 3.60 -1.53 -9.98
C ALA A 83 2.59 -0.79 -9.10
N VAL A 84 1.29 -0.97 -9.32
CA VAL A 84 0.23 -0.44 -8.46
C VAL A 84 0.33 -1.01 -7.05
N VAL A 85 0.53 -2.32 -6.89
CA VAL A 85 0.71 -2.93 -5.55
C VAL A 85 1.94 -2.34 -4.85
N LEU A 86 3.07 -2.20 -5.54
CA LEU A 86 4.27 -1.56 -4.98
C LEU A 86 3.97 -0.14 -4.51
N LEU A 87 3.28 0.67 -5.31
CA LEU A 87 2.91 2.04 -4.91
C LEU A 87 1.94 2.05 -3.72
N ILE A 88 1.02 1.09 -3.63
CA ILE A 88 0.13 0.95 -2.48
C ILE A 88 0.89 0.55 -1.22
N VAL A 89 1.90 -0.32 -1.29
CA VAL A 89 2.79 -0.57 -0.14
C VAL A 89 3.36 0.76 0.36
N LEU A 90 3.72 1.67 -0.54
CA LEU A 90 4.31 2.96 -0.22
C LEU A 90 3.31 4.05 0.21
N HIS A 91 2.02 3.74 0.38
CA HIS A 91 0.97 4.74 0.68
C HIS A 91 1.25 5.56 1.95
N ASP A 92 1.89 4.94 2.93
CA ASP A 92 2.12 5.45 4.28
C ASP A 92 3.58 5.84 4.55
N LEU A 93 4.37 6.05 3.48
CA LEU A 93 5.80 6.38 3.58
C LEU A 93 6.08 7.62 4.46
N GLY A 94 5.13 8.53 4.56
CA GLY A 94 5.18 9.71 5.43
C GLY A 94 5.14 9.41 6.92
N LYS A 95 4.80 8.19 7.36
CA LYS A 95 4.96 7.75 8.77
C LYS A 95 6.43 7.64 9.18
N PHE A 96 7.35 7.64 8.21
CA PHE A 96 8.77 7.76 8.47
C PHE A 96 9.20 9.20 8.77
N SER A 97 8.30 10.18 8.84
CA SER A 97 8.69 11.55 9.22
C SER A 97 9.03 11.67 10.71
N GLU A 98 9.94 12.60 11.02
CA GLU A 98 10.20 12.98 12.41
C GLU A 98 8.93 13.57 13.06
N SER A 99 8.14 14.36 12.34
CA SER A 99 6.86 14.87 12.88
C SER A 99 5.87 13.77 13.27
N PHE A 100 5.78 12.66 12.53
CA PHE A 100 4.93 11.52 12.89
C PHE A 100 5.50 10.78 14.11
N ARG A 101 6.82 10.59 14.15
CA ARG A 101 7.50 10.01 15.31
C ARG A 101 7.28 10.84 16.57
N ASP A 102 7.43 12.16 16.50
CA ASP A 102 7.23 13.07 17.63
C ASP A 102 5.79 13.01 18.14
N GLN A 103 4.80 12.87 17.24
CA GLN A 103 3.41 12.70 17.64
C GLN A 103 3.18 11.38 18.37
N ILE A 104 3.66 10.25 17.80
CA ILE A 104 3.37 8.93 18.40
C ILE A 104 4.16 8.68 19.69
N THR A 105 5.30 9.34 19.86
CA THR A 105 6.10 9.29 21.10
C THR A 105 5.68 10.33 22.14
N GLY A 106 4.69 11.17 21.83
CA GLY A 106 4.17 12.18 22.76
C GLY A 106 5.04 13.43 22.90
N VAL A 107 6.10 13.59 22.09
CA VAL A 107 6.93 14.80 22.03
C VAL A 107 6.13 15.99 21.48
N ALA A 108 5.24 15.74 20.52
CA ALA A 108 4.40 16.75 19.90
C ALA A 108 2.90 16.40 19.96
N ALA A 109 2.05 17.40 20.15
CA ALA A 109 0.60 17.19 20.20
C ALA A 109 -0.04 16.97 18.81
N ARG A 110 0.64 17.37 17.72
CA ARG A 110 0.15 17.27 16.34
C ARG A 110 1.31 17.06 15.36
N ALA A 111 1.15 16.14 14.42
CA ALA A 111 1.99 16.03 13.24
C ALA A 111 1.36 16.70 12.01
N GLU A 112 2.18 16.92 10.99
CA GLU A 112 1.69 17.08 9.63
C GLU A 112 0.98 15.80 9.15
N TYR A 113 0.05 15.94 8.21
CA TYR A 113 -0.66 14.79 7.65
C TYR A 113 0.31 13.87 6.91
N HIS A 114 0.57 12.68 7.45
CA HIS A 114 1.52 11.70 6.88
C HIS A 114 1.21 11.34 5.42
N SER A 115 -0.06 11.38 5.00
CA SER A 115 -0.45 11.20 3.61
C SER A 115 0.15 12.27 2.68
N GLN A 116 0.19 13.53 3.12
CA GLN A 116 0.86 14.62 2.39
C GLN A 116 2.37 14.38 2.33
N LEU A 117 2.97 14.00 3.46
CA LEU A 117 4.41 13.73 3.53
C LEU A 117 4.80 12.53 2.67
N SER A 118 3.94 11.52 2.56
CA SER A 118 4.13 10.36 1.68
C SER A 118 4.26 10.81 0.23
N PHE A 119 3.38 11.70 -0.23
CA PHE A 119 3.49 12.26 -1.59
C PHE A 119 4.79 13.02 -1.79
N VAL A 120 5.18 13.88 -0.86
CA VAL A 120 6.43 14.65 -0.93
C VAL A 120 7.64 13.72 -1.04
N LEU A 121 7.71 12.69 -0.19
CA LEU A 121 8.79 11.69 -0.21
C LEU A 121 8.82 10.92 -1.54
N LEU A 122 7.66 10.51 -2.05
CA LEU A 122 7.56 9.81 -3.34
C LEU A 122 8.02 10.70 -4.51
N GLN A 123 7.70 11.99 -4.49
CA GLN A 123 8.17 12.94 -5.50
C GLN A 123 9.68 13.21 -5.37
N ARG A 124 10.17 13.38 -4.14
CA ARG A 124 11.60 13.59 -3.87
C ARG A 124 12.44 12.42 -4.39
N HIS A 125 11.90 11.20 -4.29
CA HIS A 125 12.53 9.95 -4.70
C HIS A 125 12.01 9.41 -6.05
N ASP A 126 11.43 10.26 -6.90
CA ASP A 126 10.89 9.84 -8.20
C ASP A 126 11.94 9.18 -9.10
N SER A 127 13.22 9.56 -8.98
CA SER A 127 14.31 8.91 -9.71
C SER A 127 14.53 7.44 -9.30
N LEU A 128 14.34 7.10 -8.01
CA LEU A 128 14.41 5.72 -7.53
C LEU A 128 13.20 4.92 -8.03
N LEU A 129 12.01 5.51 -7.97
CA LEU A 129 10.79 4.90 -8.51
C LEU A 129 10.90 4.69 -10.03
N GLY A 130 11.39 5.69 -10.76
CA GLY A 130 11.60 5.60 -12.21
C GLY A 130 12.59 4.51 -12.60
N LYS A 131 13.69 4.35 -11.87
CA LYS A 131 14.59 3.20 -12.06
C LYS A 131 13.92 1.87 -11.75
N ARG A 132 12.98 1.85 -10.80
CA ARG A 132 12.36 0.62 -10.32
C ARG A 132 11.23 0.12 -11.20
N VAL A 133 10.35 1.02 -11.61
CA VAL A 133 9.12 0.71 -12.36
C VAL A 133 9.02 1.41 -13.71
N GLY A 134 9.96 2.27 -14.10
CA GLY A 134 9.92 2.95 -15.40
C GLY A 134 8.74 3.92 -15.54
N GLY A 135 8.28 4.09 -16.78
CA GLY A 135 7.16 4.95 -17.15
C GLY A 135 7.49 6.46 -17.15
N SER A 136 6.51 7.29 -17.52
CA SER A 136 6.71 8.74 -17.53
C SER A 136 6.63 9.34 -16.11
N PRO A 137 7.34 10.46 -15.82
CA PRO A 137 7.19 11.18 -14.56
C PRO A 137 5.74 11.59 -14.27
N GLY A 138 4.97 11.96 -15.31
CA GLY A 138 3.54 12.31 -15.18
C GLY A 138 2.67 11.12 -14.75
N ALA A 139 2.94 9.93 -15.29
CA ALA A 139 2.25 8.71 -14.89
C ALA A 139 2.57 8.34 -13.43
N ARG A 140 3.86 8.31 -13.06
CA ARG A 140 4.29 8.06 -11.68
C ARG A 140 3.68 9.05 -10.71
N ARG A 141 3.74 10.36 -11.01
CA ARG A 141 3.16 11.42 -10.18
C ARG A 141 1.66 11.23 -9.95
N SER A 142 0.90 10.88 -11.00
CA SER A 142 -0.55 10.67 -10.89
C SER A 142 -0.89 9.49 -9.99
N LEU A 143 -0.16 8.39 -10.12
CA LEU A 143 -0.38 7.21 -9.28
C LEU A 143 0.12 7.42 -7.84
N CYS A 144 1.28 8.08 -7.64
CA CYS A 144 1.79 8.44 -6.32
C CYS A 144 0.80 9.35 -5.58
N ALA A 145 0.21 10.33 -6.26
CA ALA A 145 -0.82 11.19 -5.67
C ALA A 145 -2.07 10.38 -5.25
N SER A 146 -2.43 9.34 -6.00
CA SER A 146 -3.61 8.52 -5.70
C SER A 146 -3.46 7.64 -4.46
N VAL A 147 -2.27 7.07 -4.25
CA VAL A 147 -1.97 6.24 -3.06
C VAL A 147 -1.72 7.11 -1.82
N ALA A 148 -1.10 8.28 -2.01
CA ALA A 148 -0.87 9.25 -0.94
C ALA A 148 -2.12 10.09 -0.60
N GLY A 149 -3.24 9.91 -1.31
CA GLY A 149 -4.52 10.60 -1.05
C GLY A 149 -5.51 9.80 -0.20
N HIS A 150 -5.08 8.71 0.43
CA HIS A 150 -5.96 7.72 1.06
C HIS A 150 -6.78 8.22 2.26
N HIS A 151 -6.52 9.43 2.79
CA HIS A 151 -7.34 10.08 3.83
C HIS A 151 -8.40 11.07 3.30
N GLY A 152 -8.88 10.86 2.07
CA GLY A 152 -10.08 11.54 1.55
C GLY A 152 -9.84 12.69 0.56
N GLY A 153 -8.63 12.85 0.03
CA GLY A 153 -8.37 13.81 -1.03
C GLY A 153 -6.93 13.78 -1.54
N PRO A 154 -6.68 14.23 -2.79
CA PRO A 154 -5.34 14.27 -3.33
C PRO A 154 -4.43 15.17 -2.49
N PRO A 155 -3.11 14.92 -2.50
CA PRO A 155 -2.14 15.78 -1.84
C PRO A 155 -2.31 17.24 -2.26
N LYS A 156 -2.15 18.15 -1.31
CA LYS A 156 -2.10 19.59 -1.59
C LYS A 156 -0.86 19.83 -2.44
N LEU A 157 -1.02 20.63 -3.48
CA LEU A 157 0.10 21.05 -4.30
C LEU A 157 0.69 22.32 -3.70
N ASP A 158 2.02 22.41 -3.68
CA ASP A 158 2.69 23.68 -3.41
C ASP A 158 2.25 24.70 -4.47
N ASP A 159 2.10 25.96 -4.05
CA ASP A 159 1.64 27.06 -4.91
C ASP A 159 2.73 27.56 -5.88
N GLY A 160 3.85 26.85 -5.97
CA GLY A 160 5.02 27.17 -6.79
C GLY A 160 6.03 28.07 -6.09
N ARG A 161 5.77 28.51 -4.84
CA ARG A 161 6.72 29.34 -4.06
C ARG A 161 7.65 28.53 -3.17
N GLY A 162 7.50 27.21 -3.16
CA GLY A 162 8.29 26.25 -2.39
C GLY A 162 8.11 26.36 -0.89
N ILE A 163 7.15 27.15 -0.41
CA ILE A 163 6.95 27.39 1.04
C ILE A 163 6.39 26.13 1.68
N LEU A 164 5.39 25.51 1.06
CA LEU A 164 4.74 24.32 1.59
C LEU A 164 5.69 23.13 1.53
N GLU A 165 6.44 23.01 0.44
CA GLU A 165 7.48 21.99 0.28
C GLU A 165 8.57 22.13 1.36
N ARG A 166 9.12 23.33 1.58
CA ARG A 166 10.14 23.54 2.64
C ARG A 166 9.61 23.17 4.03
N ARG A 167 8.37 23.57 4.34
CA ARG A 167 7.71 23.21 5.61
C ARG A 167 7.60 21.69 5.76
N TRP A 168 7.14 21.00 4.73
CA TRP A 168 7.00 19.55 4.77
C TRP A 168 8.34 18.83 4.83
N MET A 169 9.36 19.30 4.11
CA MET A 169 10.71 18.75 4.20
C MET A 169 11.31 18.92 5.60
N THR A 170 11.02 20.05 6.27
CA THR A 170 11.40 20.27 7.67
C THR A 170 10.68 19.27 8.59
N ALA A 171 9.37 19.09 8.40
CA ALA A 171 8.57 18.14 9.19
C ALA A 171 8.92 16.67 8.92
N ILE A 172 9.50 16.37 7.75
CA ILE A 172 10.02 15.06 7.39
C ILE A 172 11.34 14.81 8.13
N GLY A 173 12.33 15.70 8.00
CA GLY A 173 13.66 15.54 8.59
C GLY A 173 14.60 14.67 7.74
N GLU A 174 15.91 14.91 7.82
CA GLU A 174 16.89 14.28 6.91
C GLU A 174 16.95 12.75 7.06
N ARG A 175 16.93 12.24 8.29
CA ARG A 175 16.91 10.80 8.58
C ARG A 175 15.70 10.10 7.98
N ALA A 176 14.55 10.77 7.97
CA ALA A 176 13.33 10.26 7.35
C ALA A 176 13.45 10.18 5.83
N VAL A 177 14.11 11.16 5.19
CA VAL A 177 14.34 11.16 3.74
C VAL A 177 15.21 9.97 3.34
N GLU A 178 16.27 9.69 4.10
CA GLU A 178 17.15 8.54 3.89
C GLU A 178 16.41 7.22 4.13
N ALA A 179 15.69 7.11 5.25
CA ALA A 179 14.89 5.94 5.56
C ALA A 179 13.84 5.66 4.47
N ALA A 180 13.19 6.70 3.93
CA ALA A 180 12.25 6.56 2.83
C ALA A 180 12.90 6.02 1.56
N ALA A 181 14.12 6.47 1.22
CA ALA A 181 14.88 5.93 0.10
C ALA A 181 15.19 4.43 0.31
N ASP A 182 15.58 4.06 1.53
CA ASP A 182 15.87 2.68 1.90
C ASP A 182 14.63 1.79 1.86
N VAL A 183 13.48 2.29 2.29
CA VAL A 183 12.19 1.61 2.17
C VAL A 183 11.85 1.37 0.69
N ILE A 184 11.91 2.40 -0.15
CA ILE A 184 11.62 2.29 -1.59
C ILE A 184 12.53 1.25 -2.24
N ALA A 185 13.83 1.31 -1.95
CA ALA A 185 14.80 0.37 -2.51
C ALA A 185 14.51 -1.07 -2.04
N SER A 186 14.30 -1.26 -0.74
CA SER A 186 14.14 -2.59 -0.13
C SER A 186 12.83 -3.25 -0.55
N VAL A 187 11.71 -2.55 -0.41
CA VAL A 187 10.38 -3.02 -0.84
C VAL A 187 10.37 -3.25 -2.35
N GLY A 188 11.02 -2.37 -3.11
CA GLY A 188 11.14 -2.50 -4.56
C GLY A 188 11.66 -3.88 -4.97
N THR A 189 12.60 -4.48 -4.21
CA THR A 189 13.15 -5.81 -4.55
C THR A 189 12.11 -6.93 -4.58
N LEU A 190 10.97 -6.77 -3.90
CA LEU A 190 9.87 -7.74 -3.86
C LEU A 190 9.08 -7.78 -5.18
N PHE A 191 9.11 -6.70 -5.97
CA PHE A 191 8.23 -6.51 -7.13
C PHE A 191 9.00 -6.55 -8.45
N ARG A 192 9.68 -7.67 -8.76
CA ARG A 192 10.58 -7.80 -9.93
C ARG A 192 9.91 -7.53 -11.29
N GLN A 193 8.61 -7.79 -11.39
CA GLN A 193 7.83 -7.62 -12.61
C GLN A 193 7.06 -6.29 -12.67
N ALA A 194 7.14 -5.46 -11.62
CA ALA A 194 6.50 -4.16 -11.61
C ALA A 194 7.10 -3.27 -12.70
N SER A 195 6.24 -2.76 -13.56
CA SER A 195 6.61 -1.79 -14.59
C SER A 195 5.40 -0.90 -14.87
N LEU A 196 5.65 0.35 -15.21
CA LEU A 196 4.72 1.35 -15.72
C LEU A 196 5.09 1.74 -17.16
N GLU A 197 6.00 0.99 -17.80
CA GLU A 197 6.36 1.21 -19.19
C GLU A 197 5.12 1.13 -20.09
N GLY A 198 5.04 2.05 -21.04
CA GLY A 198 3.89 2.19 -21.93
C GLY A 198 2.63 2.80 -21.30
N LEU A 199 2.58 3.04 -19.98
CA LEU A 199 1.45 3.71 -19.36
C LEU A 199 1.52 5.22 -19.59
N SER A 200 0.58 5.76 -20.35
CA SER A 200 0.51 7.20 -20.61
C SER A 200 0.14 7.98 -19.34
N ALA A 201 0.53 9.24 -19.26
CA ALA A 201 0.13 10.10 -18.13
C ALA A 201 -1.39 10.30 -18.05
N SER A 202 -2.08 10.29 -19.20
CA SER A 202 -3.55 10.38 -19.28
C SER A 202 -4.21 9.13 -18.70
N ASP A 203 -3.73 7.94 -19.10
CA ASP A 203 -4.26 6.67 -18.60
C ASP A 203 -3.96 6.50 -17.11
N ALA A 204 -2.76 6.88 -16.66
CA ALA A 204 -2.42 6.89 -15.24
C ALA A 204 -3.35 7.82 -14.43
N LYS A 205 -3.69 8.99 -14.97
CA LYS A 205 -4.67 9.90 -14.34
C LYS A 205 -6.06 9.29 -14.31
N ALA A 206 -6.50 8.58 -15.35
CA ALA A 206 -7.78 7.87 -15.33
C ALA A 206 -7.78 6.70 -14.31
N LEU A 207 -6.69 5.94 -14.24
CA LEU A 207 -6.50 4.83 -13.30
C LEU A 207 -6.42 5.31 -11.84
N SER A 208 -5.95 6.54 -11.59
CA SER A 208 -5.77 7.11 -10.25
C SER A 208 -7.03 7.00 -9.38
N TRP A 209 -8.23 7.12 -9.95
CA TRP A 209 -9.49 6.96 -9.22
C TRP A 209 -9.69 5.54 -8.68
N LYS A 210 -9.43 4.53 -9.52
CA LYS A 210 -9.53 3.12 -9.12
C LYS A 210 -8.43 2.77 -8.12
N VAL A 211 -7.21 3.24 -8.35
CA VAL A 211 -6.07 3.01 -7.45
C VAL A 211 -6.31 3.65 -6.09
N SER A 212 -6.86 4.87 -6.04
CA SER A 212 -7.21 5.51 -4.77
C SER A 212 -8.25 4.70 -3.99
N GLY A 213 -9.35 4.28 -4.64
CA GLY A 213 -10.35 3.44 -4.00
C GLY A 213 -9.81 2.10 -3.51
N LEU A 214 -8.93 1.46 -4.28
CA LEU A 214 -8.23 0.25 -3.86
C LEU A 214 -7.31 0.51 -2.66
N THR A 215 -6.57 1.61 -2.66
CA THR A 215 -5.65 1.98 -1.57
C THR A 215 -6.43 2.14 -0.27
N VAL A 216 -7.54 2.89 -0.28
CA VAL A 216 -8.42 3.09 0.89
C VAL A 216 -8.99 1.77 1.39
N GLN A 217 -9.47 0.92 0.49
CA GLN A 217 -10.02 -0.38 0.87
C GLN A 217 -8.93 -1.30 1.47
N ALA A 218 -7.75 -1.34 0.86
CA ALA A 218 -6.64 -2.15 1.33
C ALA A 218 -6.12 -1.66 2.69
N ASP A 219 -6.02 -0.34 2.88
CA ASP A 219 -5.60 0.26 4.16
C ASP A 219 -6.60 -0.02 5.27
N TRP A 220 -7.90 0.08 4.98
CA TRP A 220 -8.94 -0.23 5.97
C TRP A 220 -8.92 -1.70 6.43
N ILE A 221 -8.74 -2.63 5.48
CA ILE A 221 -8.62 -4.07 5.78
C ILE A 221 -7.29 -4.35 6.50
N GLY A 222 -6.19 -3.79 6.03
CA GLY A 222 -4.84 -3.97 6.58
C GLY A 222 -4.69 -3.39 7.99
N SER A 223 -5.50 -2.39 8.34
CA SER A 223 -5.55 -1.78 9.68
C SER A 223 -6.30 -2.60 10.72
N ASN A 224 -6.97 -3.69 10.34
CA ASN A 224 -7.72 -4.52 11.28
C ASN A 224 -6.75 -5.35 12.15
N THR A 225 -6.69 -5.03 13.45
CA THR A 225 -5.74 -5.62 14.40
C THR A 225 -6.09 -7.06 14.82
N GLU A 226 -7.34 -7.50 14.63
CA GLU A 226 -7.70 -8.92 14.80
C GLU A 226 -7.04 -9.79 13.73
N TRP A 227 -6.84 -9.19 12.56
CA TRP A 227 -6.34 -9.81 11.35
C TRP A 227 -4.82 -9.66 11.24
N PHE A 228 -4.34 -8.44 11.43
CA PHE A 228 -2.95 -7.99 11.36
C PHE A 228 -2.52 -7.47 12.74
N GLY A 229 -2.38 -8.38 13.71
CA GLY A 229 -1.95 -8.04 15.06
C GLY A 229 -0.45 -7.72 15.15
N CYS A 230 -0.02 -7.10 16.26
CA CYS A 230 1.39 -6.94 16.58
C CYS A 230 2.08 -8.31 16.56
N GLN A 231 3.13 -8.43 15.74
CA GLN A 231 3.90 -9.66 15.65
C GLN A 231 5.06 -9.64 16.63
N ALA A 232 5.35 -10.79 17.23
CA ALA A 232 6.51 -10.96 18.09
C ALA A 232 7.80 -10.54 17.36
N PRO A 233 8.74 -9.88 18.06
CA PRO A 233 10.02 -9.50 17.48
C PRO A 233 10.75 -10.73 16.90
N GLY A 234 11.33 -10.58 15.70
CA GLY A 234 12.19 -11.61 15.09
C GLY A 234 11.68 -12.24 13.78
N ILE A 235 10.49 -11.92 13.28
CA ILE A 235 10.10 -12.32 11.91
C ILE A 235 10.74 -11.35 10.90
N PRO A 236 11.64 -11.82 10.01
CA PRO A 236 12.23 -10.99 8.97
C PRO A 236 11.15 -10.48 8.02
N MET A 237 11.30 -9.25 7.56
CA MET A 237 10.27 -8.52 6.83
C MET A 237 9.79 -9.20 5.54
N ILE A 238 10.68 -9.85 4.79
CA ILE A 238 10.28 -10.62 3.60
C ILE A 238 9.61 -11.95 3.98
N GLY A 239 9.94 -12.53 5.13
CA GLY A 239 9.22 -13.68 5.68
C GLY A 239 7.78 -13.30 6.05
N HIS A 240 7.58 -12.08 6.55
CA HIS A 240 6.25 -11.49 6.78
C HIS A 240 5.47 -11.33 5.46
N TRP A 241 6.03 -10.64 4.47
CA TRP A 241 5.42 -10.48 3.14
C TRP A 241 5.08 -11.84 2.50
N THR A 242 6.04 -12.77 2.48
CA THR A 242 5.88 -14.09 1.88
C THR A 242 4.78 -14.89 2.58
N ARG A 243 4.71 -14.83 3.91
CA ARG A 243 3.62 -15.46 4.68
C ARG A 243 2.27 -14.90 4.27
N LEU A 244 2.10 -13.57 4.25
CA LEU A 244 0.84 -12.92 3.90
C LEU A 244 0.39 -13.27 2.48
N VAL A 245 1.29 -13.16 1.51
CA VAL A 245 0.99 -13.40 0.10
C VAL A 245 0.77 -14.88 -0.20
N LEU A 246 1.49 -15.82 0.42
CA LEU A 246 1.28 -17.26 0.19
C LEU A 246 0.06 -17.82 0.92
N THR A 247 0.05 -17.64 2.23
CA THR A 247 -0.86 -18.41 3.10
C THR A 247 -2.20 -17.72 3.27
N GLY A 248 -2.27 -16.41 3.00
CA GLY A 248 -3.42 -15.59 3.40
C GLY A 248 -3.64 -15.64 4.91
N SER A 249 -2.66 -16.10 5.70
CA SER A 249 -2.74 -16.37 7.13
C SER A 249 -2.60 -15.07 7.92
N VAL A 250 -3.57 -14.22 7.65
CA VAL A 250 -4.22 -13.35 8.60
C VAL A 250 -4.92 -14.28 9.60
N ARG A 251 -4.82 -14.08 10.92
CA ARG A 251 -5.62 -14.86 11.89
C ARG A 251 -7.11 -14.69 11.54
N THR A 252 -7.68 -15.61 10.77
CA THR A 252 -9.09 -15.57 10.38
C THR A 252 -9.69 -16.97 10.45
N PRO A 253 -10.85 -17.14 11.09
CA PRO A 253 -11.86 -18.06 10.60
C PRO A 253 -12.39 -17.43 9.29
N CYS A 254 -11.92 -17.92 8.14
CA CYS A 254 -12.36 -17.44 6.82
C CYS A 254 -13.89 -17.36 6.70
N ARG A 255 -14.45 -16.15 6.66
CA ARG A 255 -15.80 -15.89 6.08
C ARG A 255 -15.88 -14.70 5.13
N LEU A 256 -14.86 -13.83 5.04
CA LEU A 256 -14.87 -12.70 4.10
C LEU A 256 -14.59 -13.08 2.64
N PHE A 257 -14.23 -14.34 2.35
CA PHE A 257 -13.82 -14.76 1.00
C PHE A 257 -14.63 -15.89 0.37
N ARG A 258 -15.75 -16.32 0.99
CA ARG A 258 -16.81 -17.08 0.30
C ARG A 258 -18.02 -16.17 0.12
N VAL A 259 -18.11 -15.49 -1.02
CA VAL A 259 -19.38 -14.94 -1.49
C VAL A 259 -19.85 -15.86 -2.60
N GLY A 260 -20.96 -16.55 -2.34
CA GLY A 260 -21.69 -17.31 -3.36
C GLY A 260 -22.13 -16.39 -4.49
N SER A 261 -22.43 -16.97 -5.63
CA SER A 261 -22.73 -16.35 -6.92
C SER A 261 -23.96 -15.43 -6.99
N THR A 262 -24.41 -14.84 -5.89
CA THR A 262 -25.61 -13.98 -5.86
C THR A 262 -25.48 -12.88 -4.82
N GLY A 263 -25.42 -11.63 -5.28
CA GLY A 263 -25.88 -10.44 -4.55
C GLY A 263 -25.01 -9.96 -3.38
N TRP A 264 -24.63 -8.68 -3.42
CA TRP A 264 -24.13 -7.94 -2.27
C TRP A 264 -25.11 -8.00 -1.09
N PRO A 265 -24.62 -8.09 0.16
CA PRO A 265 -25.33 -7.42 1.24
C PRO A 265 -24.35 -6.70 2.18
N PHE A 266 -24.29 -5.38 2.11
CA PHE A 266 -23.86 -4.56 3.23
C PHE A 266 -25.13 -3.98 3.87
N VAL A 267 -25.63 -4.63 4.92
CA VAL A 267 -26.58 -4.01 5.86
C VAL A 267 -25.80 -3.77 7.14
N LEU A 268 -25.57 -2.50 7.44
CA LEU A 268 -25.04 -2.03 8.71
C LEU A 268 -25.96 -2.48 9.83
N ARG A 269 -25.49 -3.39 10.70
CA ARG A 269 -26.14 -3.61 12.00
C ARG A 269 -25.61 -2.55 12.97
N HIS A 270 -26.47 -1.61 13.31
CA HIS A 270 -26.27 -0.74 14.47
C HIS A 270 -26.21 -1.60 15.75
N HIS A 271 -25.14 -1.46 16.52
CA HIS A 271 -25.15 -1.87 17.92
C HIS A 271 -26.08 -0.93 18.72
N PRO A 272 -27.08 -1.45 19.46
CA PRO A 272 -27.86 -0.61 20.35
C PRO A 272 -27.01 -0.17 21.54
N ARG A 273 -27.02 1.13 21.84
CA ARG A 273 -26.49 1.70 23.07
C ARG A 273 -27.23 1.09 24.27
N SER A 274 -26.49 0.45 25.17
CA SER A 274 -27.00 0.07 26.49
C SER A 274 -27.24 1.33 27.32
N GLY A 275 -28.48 1.80 27.35
CA GLY A 275 -28.93 2.81 28.32
C GLY A 275 -29.18 2.16 29.67
N SER A 276 -28.36 2.49 30.67
CA SER A 276 -28.69 2.28 32.07
C SER A 276 -29.70 3.34 32.50
N ARG A 277 -30.98 2.97 32.57
CA ARG A 277 -31.96 3.67 33.42
C ARG A 277 -31.88 3.06 34.82
N THR A 278 -31.28 3.76 35.76
CA THR A 278 -31.61 3.62 37.18
C THR A 278 -32.77 4.55 37.50
N ARG A 279 -33.63 4.05 38.39
CA ARG A 279 -34.91 4.61 38.84
C ARG A 279 -34.79 6.00 39.46
#